data_AF-A0A0S8BM77-F1
#
_entry.id   AF-A0A0S8BM77-F1
#
_cell.length_a   1.000
_cell.length_b   1.000
_cell.length_c   1.000
_cell.angle_alpha   90.00
_cell.angle_beta   90.00
_cell.angle_gamma   90.00
#
_symmetry.space_group_name_H-M   'P 1'
#
loop_
_entity.id
_entity.type
_entity.pdbx_description
1 polymer ?
#
loop_
_entity_poly.entity_id
_entity_poly.type
_entity_poly.pdbx_seq_one_letter_code
_entity_poly.pdbx_strand_id
1 'polypeptide(L)' 'MKLAKPAVVVALIAIVAVITAPIWGGCDFQYQACSSWCDIRHFSSDLKKVTCKAGCAADKVACLAK' A
#
# COMPACT_ATOMS: atom_id res chain seq x y z
N MET A 1 23.46 27.85 6.13
CA MET A 1 22.18 27.11 6.10
C MET A 1 21.60 27.13 4.68
N LYS A 2 22.04 26.23 3.78
CA LYS A 2 21.51 26.14 2.39
C LYS A 2 20.98 24.74 2.03
N LEU A 3 21.19 23.73 2.89
CA LEU A 3 20.80 22.33 2.64
C LEU A 3 19.34 22.00 2.97
N ALA A 4 18.60 22.84 3.69
CA ALA A 4 17.22 22.54 4.08
C ALA A 4 16.25 22.49 2.88
N LYS A 5 16.48 23.33 1.86
CA LYS A 5 15.63 23.39 0.65
C LYS A 5 15.65 22.08 -0.16
N PRO A 6 16.82 21.53 -0.56
CA PRO A 6 16.84 20.25 -1.27
C PRO A 6 16.35 19.09 -0.40
N ALA A 7 16.63 19.10 0.91
CA ALA A 7 16.17 18.05 1.82
C ALA A 7 14.63 18.01 1.92
N VAL A 8 13.97 19.17 2.02
CA VAL A 8 12.49 19.25 2.03
C VAL A 8 11.90 18.80 0.70
N VAL A 9 12.53 19.16 -0.42
CA VAL A 9 12.07 18.73 -1.76
C VAL A 9 12.19 17.21 -1.91
N VAL A 10 13.31 16.61 -1.50
CA VAL A 10 13.49 15.15 -1.52
C VAL A 10 12.46 14.45 -0.62
N ALA A 11 12.20 15.00 0.57
CA ALA A 11 11.18 14.46 1.47
C ALA A 11 9.78 14.50 0.85
N LEU A 12 9.41 15.61 0.18
CA LEU A 12 8.13 15.73 -0.52
C LEU A 12 8.00 14.75 -1.68
N ILE A 13 9.06 14.57 -2.48
CA ILE A 13 9.07 13.61 -3.59
C ILE A 13 8.91 12.18 -3.06
N ALA A 14 9.59 11.84 -1.97
CA ALA A 14 9.45 10.52 -1.34
C ALA A 14 8.02 10.26 -0.85
N ILE A 15 7.38 11.26 -0.23
CA ILE A 15 5.97 11.17 0.20
C ILE A 15 5.05 10.93 -1.00
N VAL A 16 5.20 11.71 -2.08
CA VAL A 16 4.39 11.55 -3.30
C VAL A 16 4.61 10.16 -3.91
N ALA A 17 5.86 9.70 -3.99
CA ALA A 17 6.19 8.37 -4.53
C ALA A 17 5.56 7.24 -3.72
N VAL A 18 5.49 7.34 -2.39
CA VAL A 18 4.81 6.36 -1.53
C VAL A 18 3.30 6.40 -1.74
N ILE A 19 2.71 7.59 -1.89
CA ILE A 19 1.27 7.75 -2.12
C ILE A 19 0.86 7.22 -3.51
N THR A 20 1.70 7.42 -4.52
CA THR A 20 1.44 6.95 -5.89
C THR A 20 1.93 5.52 -6.13
N ALA A 21 2.74 4.93 -5.24
CA ALA A 21 3.18 3.54 -5.37
C ALA A 21 2.05 2.51 -5.59
N PRO A 22 0.84 2.63 -5.02
CA PRO A 22 -0.29 1.73 -5.34
C PRO A 22 -0.89 1.94 -6.74
N ILE A 23 -0.58 3.06 -7.39
CA ILE A 23 -1.03 3.40 -8.75
C ILE A 23 -0.05 2.84 -9.80
N TRP A 24 1.25 2.81 -9.48
CA TRP A 24 2.31 2.37 -10.40
C TRP A 24 2.86 0.96 -10.10
N GLY A 25 2.82 0.56 -8.83
CA GLY A 25 3.09 -0.80 -8.39
C GLY A 25 1.86 -1.63 -8.70
N GLY A 26 1.98 -2.56 -9.65
CA GLY A 26 0.87 -3.34 -10.18
C GLY A 26 0.10 -4.17 -9.13
N CYS A 27 -0.73 -5.08 -9.60
CA CYS A 27 -1.68 -5.81 -8.76
C CYS A 27 -1.06 -6.50 -7.52
N ASP A 28 0.21 -6.94 -7.60
CA ASP A 28 0.97 -7.46 -6.47
C ASP A 28 1.28 -6.44 -5.37
N PHE A 29 1.60 -5.20 -5.73
CA PHE A 29 1.88 -4.15 -4.76
C PHE A 29 0.60 -3.70 -4.05
N GLN A 30 -0.50 -3.57 -4.79
CA GLN A 30 -1.82 -3.30 -4.22
C GLN A 30 -2.25 -4.41 -3.25
N TYR A 31 -2.03 -5.67 -3.62
CA TYR A 31 -2.27 -6.81 -2.74
C TYR A 31 -1.43 -6.76 -1.46
N GLN A 32 -0.13 -6.47 -1.56
CA GLN A 32 0.73 -6.35 -0.38
C GLN A 32 0.31 -5.19 0.54
N ALA A 33 -0.03 -4.03 -0.02
CA ALA A 33 -0.51 -2.89 0.75
C ALA A 33 -1.83 -3.21 1.47
N CYS A 34 -2.79 -3.80 0.74
CA CYS A 34 -4.10 -4.18 1.29
C CYS A 34 -3.96 -5.25 2.37
N SER A 35 -3.19 -6.31 2.11
CA SER A 35 -2.97 -7.40 3.07
C SER A 35 -2.24 -6.92 4.33
N SER A 36 -1.23 -6.05 4.19
CA SER A 36 -0.52 -5.44 5.33
C SER A 36 -1.44 -4.54 6.15
N TRP A 37 -2.34 -3.81 5.49
CA TRP A 37 -3.31 -2.98 6.19
C TRP A 37 -4.37 -3.82 6.92
N CYS A 38 -4.80 -4.95 6.35
CA CYS A 38 -5.65 -5.92 7.05
C CYS A 38 -4.95 -6.51 8.28
N ASP A 39 -3.64 -6.78 8.21
CA ASP A 39 -2.80 -7.21 9.34
C ASP A 39 -2.84 -6.19 10.48
N ILE A 40 -2.68 -4.90 10.17
CA ILE A 40 -2.69 -3.81 11.15
C ILE A 40 -4.11 -3.60 11.71
N ARG A 41 -5.12 -3.56 10.84
CA ARG A 41 -6.51 -3.23 11.22
C ARG A 41 -7.21 -4.36 11.98
N HIS A 42 -6.82 -5.60 11.74
CA HIS A 42 -7.41 -6.80 12.37
C HIS A 42 -6.40 -7.62 13.16
N PHE A 43 -5.36 -6.98 13.71
CA PHE A 43 -4.35 -7.64 14.55
C PHE A 43 -4.96 -8.49 15.68
N SER A 44 -6.07 -8.03 16.28
CA SER A 44 -6.73 -8.70 17.40
C SER A 44 -7.74 -9.79 17.00
N SER A 45 -7.94 -10.07 15.71
CA SER A 45 -8.98 -10.98 15.24
C SER A 45 -8.60 -11.70 13.95
N ASP A 46 -8.12 -12.94 14.08
CA ASP A 46 -7.69 -13.77 12.95
C ASP A 46 -8.79 -14.01 11.92
N LEU A 47 -10.03 -14.22 12.36
CA LEU A 47 -11.18 -14.38 11.46
C LEU A 47 -11.36 -13.16 10.54
N LYS A 48 -11.41 -11.95 11.12
CA LYS A 48 -11.58 -10.71 10.33
C LYS A 48 -10.37 -10.43 9.44
N LYS A 49 -9.17 -10.74 9.92
CA LYS A 49 -7.92 -10.64 9.16
C LYS A 49 -7.94 -11.52 7.92
N VAL A 50 -8.36 -12.78 8.05
CA VAL A 50 -8.48 -13.71 6.92
C VAL A 50 -9.53 -13.22 5.93
N THR A 51 -10.71 -12.79 6.39
CA THR A 51 -11.76 -12.28 5.48
C THR A 51 -11.32 -11.03 4.73
N CYS A 52 -10.62 -10.12 5.41
CA CYS A 52 -10.05 -8.91 4.80
C CYS A 52 -8.99 -9.26 3.74
N LYS A 53 -8.06 -10.17 4.05
CA LYS A 53 -7.06 -10.65 3.09
C LYS A 53 -7.67 -11.36 1.89
N ALA A 54 -8.77 -12.10 2.09
CA ALA A 54 -9.51 -12.73 1.00
C ALA A 54 -10.09 -11.69 0.03
N GLY A 55 -10.62 -10.57 0.55
CA GLY A 55 -11.02 -9.42 -0.26
C GLY A 55 -9.85 -8.84 -1.08
N CYS A 56 -8.71 -8.61 -0.44
CA CYS A 56 -7.50 -8.16 -1.14
C CYS A 56 -7.04 -9.12 -2.25
N ALA A 57 -7.16 -10.43 -2.03
CA ALA A 57 -6.82 -11.44 -3.04
C ALA A 57 -7.81 -11.40 -4.23
N ALA A 58 -9.09 -11.20 -3.97
CA ALA A 58 -10.09 -11.00 -5.03
C ALA A 58 -9.80 -9.74 -5.86
N ASP A 59 -9.46 -8.63 -5.20
CA ASP A 59 -9.07 -7.39 -5.88
C ASP A 59 -7.79 -7.57 -6.72
N LYS A 60 -6.82 -8.34 -6.22
CA LYS A 60 -5.62 -8.71 -6.99
C LYS A 60 -5.99 -9.46 -8.26
N VAL A 61 -6.84 -10.47 -8.17
CA VAL A 61 -7.27 -11.26 -9.32
C VAL A 61 -8.05 -10.40 -10.30
N ALA A 62 -8.95 -9.53 -9.82
CA ALA A 62 -9.69 -8.59 -10.66
C ALA A 62 -8.76 -7.59 -11.38
N CYS A 63 -7.71 -7.13 -10.70
CA CYS A 63 -6.68 -6.28 -11.29
C CYS A 63 -5.86 -7.01 -12.36
N LEU A 64 -5.50 -8.28 -12.13
CA LEU A 64 -4.76 -9.10 -13.11
C LEU A 64 -5.61 -9.50 -14.32
N ALA A 65 -6.93 -9.55 -14.15
CA ALA A 65 -7.89 -9.89 -15.20
C ALA A 65 -8.29 -8.68 -16.07
N LYS A 66 -7.76 -7.48 -15.78
CA LYS A 66 -8.06 -6.23 -16.47
C LYS A 66 -6.98 -5.89 -17.49
#